data_AF-A0A965VFU7-F1
#
_entry.id   AF-A0A965VFU7-F1
#
_cell.length_a   1.000
_cell.length_b   1.000
_cell.length_c   1.000
_cell.angle_alpha   90.00
_cell.angle_beta   90.00
_cell.angle_gamma   90.00
#
_symmetry.space_group_name_H-M   'P 1'
#
loop_
_entity.id
_entity.type
_entity.pdbx_description
1 polymer ?
#
loop_
_entity_poly.entity_id
_entity_poly.type
_entity_poly.pdbx_seq_one_letter_code
_entity_poly.pdbx_strand_id
1 'polypeptide(L)'
;MKQVFTILFVLRFFSLWSQELNCQIEINYTQIQGSANKQIFDQMQKSIFEFMNSTRWTNETYLPQERIECSILIIISKVLATDEYQASIQVSSRRPVYKSGYYTPVLNVEDENFQFKFQQFSQLEFNINTFQNNLTAVLAYYAYVILASDSDSFASMGGTGYWQKAQQ
;
A
#
# COMPACT_ATOMS: atom_id res chain seq x y z
N MET A 1 -42.61 26.52 5.41
CA MET A 1 -42.31 25.08 5.52
C MET A 1 -41.65 24.47 4.27
N LYS A 2 -41.91 24.95 3.03
CA LYS A 2 -41.22 24.44 1.83
C LYS A 2 -39.72 24.82 1.73
N GLN A 3 -39.34 25.99 2.23
CA GLN A 3 -37.93 26.45 2.17
C GLN A 3 -37.00 25.79 3.20
N VAL A 4 -37.56 25.19 4.27
CA VAL A 4 -36.78 24.42 5.26
C VAL A 4 -36.35 23.07 4.67
N PHE A 5 -37.18 22.48 3.80
CA PHE A 5 -36.84 21.24 3.10
C PHE A 5 -35.72 21.42 2.07
N THR A 6 -35.61 22.60 1.46
CA THR A 6 -34.54 22.91 0.49
C THR A 6 -33.18 23.11 1.16
N ILE A 7 -33.14 23.66 2.38
CA ILE A 7 -31.90 23.82 3.15
C ILE A 7 -31.36 22.45 3.63
N LEU A 8 -32.24 21.48 3.87
CA LEU A 8 -31.84 20.11 4.26
C LEU A 8 -31.20 19.29 3.12
N PHE A 9 -31.39 19.70 1.86
CA PHE A 9 -30.87 18.98 0.69
C PHE A 9 -29.43 19.39 0.31
N VAL A 10 -28.93 20.50 0.84
CA VAL A 10 -27.60 21.07 0.46
C VAL A 10 -26.45 20.53 1.32
N LEU A 11 -26.72 19.81 2.42
CA LEU A 11 -25.71 19.27 3.34
C LEU A 11 -25.15 17.88 2.97
N ARG A 12 -25.34 17.40 1.73
CA ARG A 12 -24.97 16.04 1.28
C ARG A 12 -23.77 15.98 0.32
N PHE A 13 -22.88 16.97 0.34
CA PHE A 13 -21.57 16.86 -0.30
C PHE A 13 -20.49 16.66 0.76
N PHE A 14 -20.48 15.48 1.39
CA PHE A 14 -19.26 15.00 2.03
C PHE A 14 -18.35 14.53 0.92
N SER A 15 -17.33 15.33 0.60
CA SER A 15 -16.20 14.88 -0.21
C SER A 15 -15.65 13.60 0.41
N LEU A 16 -15.56 12.54 -0.37
CA LEU A 16 -14.83 11.35 0.03
C LEU A 16 -13.36 11.76 0.02
N TRP A 17 -12.73 11.82 1.19
CA TRP A 17 -11.30 12.08 1.31
C TRP A 17 -10.59 10.77 1.02
N SER A 18 -10.48 10.44 -0.26
CA SER A 18 -9.59 9.40 -0.69
C SER A 18 -8.21 10.01 -0.93
N GLN A 19 -7.15 9.22 -0.94
CA GLN A 19 -5.79 9.66 -1.25
C GLN A 19 -5.12 8.56 -2.07
N GLU A 20 -4.04 8.88 -2.77
CA GLU A 20 -3.17 7.88 -3.39
C GLU A 20 -1.91 7.64 -2.55
N LEU A 21 -1.20 6.56 -2.85
CA LEU A 21 0.00 6.19 -2.12
C LEU A 21 1.26 6.90 -2.66
N ASN A 22 2.17 7.20 -1.74
CA ASN A 22 3.56 7.55 -1.99
C ASN A 22 4.43 6.64 -1.11
N CYS A 23 4.72 5.44 -1.60
CA CYS A 23 5.42 4.40 -0.86
C CYS A 23 6.91 4.35 -1.22
N GLN A 24 7.76 4.40 -0.20
CA GLN A 24 9.18 4.06 -0.29
C GLN A 24 9.36 2.55 -0.10
N ILE A 25 10.13 1.90 -0.98
CA ILE A 25 10.36 0.45 -0.93
C ILE A 25 11.84 0.19 -0.69
N GLU A 26 12.14 -0.64 0.29
CA GLU A 26 13.49 -1.12 0.59
C GLU A 26 13.50 -2.65 0.66
N ILE A 27 14.46 -3.28 -0.03
CA ILE A 27 14.67 -4.72 0.06
C ILE A 27 16.01 -4.99 0.73
N ASN A 28 15.96 -5.55 1.93
CA ASN A 28 17.13 -5.99 2.65
C ASN A 28 17.41 -7.46 2.34
N TYR A 29 18.54 -7.71 1.67
CA TYR A 29 19.03 -9.04 1.31
C TYR A 29 20.40 -9.35 1.92
N THR A 30 20.78 -8.66 3.01
CA THR A 30 22.10 -8.82 3.67
C THR A 30 22.36 -10.25 4.17
N GLN A 31 21.30 -11.01 4.47
CA GLN A 31 21.38 -12.39 4.94
C GLN A 31 21.63 -13.40 3.80
N ILE A 32 21.46 -12.99 2.54
CA ILE A 32 21.65 -13.86 1.37
C ILE A 32 23.13 -13.89 0.96
N GLN A 33 23.75 -15.06 1.06
CA GLN A 33 25.12 -15.28 0.63
C GLN A 33 25.18 -15.50 -0.89
N GLY A 34 26.00 -14.72 -1.60
CA GLY A 34 26.25 -14.86 -3.04
C GLY A 34 25.95 -13.59 -3.85
N SER A 35 26.92 -13.16 -4.67
CA SER A 35 26.82 -11.94 -5.48
C SER A 35 25.90 -12.04 -6.70
N ALA A 36 25.53 -13.25 -7.12
CA ALA A 36 24.76 -13.50 -8.34
C ALA A 36 23.30 -13.01 -8.28
N ASN A 37 22.74 -12.78 -7.10
CA ASN A 37 21.33 -12.42 -6.92
C ASN A 37 21.08 -10.92 -6.66
N LYS A 38 22.14 -10.09 -6.55
CA LYS A 38 21.99 -8.67 -6.20
C LYS A 38 21.13 -7.90 -7.19
N GLN A 39 21.38 -8.10 -8.48
CA GLN A 39 20.63 -7.45 -9.55
C GLN A 39 19.13 -7.81 -9.50
N ILE A 40 18.80 -9.04 -9.08
CA ILE A 40 17.42 -9.51 -8.95
C ILE A 40 16.69 -8.71 -7.87
N PHE A 41 17.33 -8.50 -6.73
CA PHE A 41 16.74 -7.74 -5.63
C PHE A 41 16.61 -6.25 -5.95
N ASP A 42 17.59 -5.66 -6.63
CA ASP A 42 17.50 -4.26 -7.09
C ASP A 42 16.35 -4.09 -8.11
N GLN A 43 16.16 -5.07 -8.99
CA GLN A 43 15.02 -5.09 -9.91
C GLN A 43 13.70 -5.30 -9.18
N MET A 44 13.65 -6.22 -8.21
CA MET A 44 12.48 -6.47 -7.37
C MET A 44 12.05 -5.19 -6.65
N GLN A 45 12.99 -4.44 -6.07
CA GLN A 45 12.70 -3.18 -5.41
C GLN A 45 12.06 -2.18 -6.36
N LYS A 46 12.63 -2.02 -7.56
CA LYS A 46 12.08 -1.13 -8.60
C LYS A 46 10.69 -1.56 -9.05
N SER A 47 10.49 -2.84 -9.33
CA SER A 47 9.19 -3.37 -9.76
C SER A 47 8.12 -3.19 -8.70
N ILE A 48 8.44 -3.42 -7.42
CA ILE A 48 7.50 -3.19 -6.31
C ILE A 48 7.22 -1.70 -6.13
N PHE A 49 8.25 -0.85 -6.24
CA PHE A 49 8.09 0.61 -6.17
C PHE A 49 7.17 1.13 -7.27
N GLU A 50 7.38 0.70 -8.51
CA GLU A 50 6.53 1.06 -9.66
C GLU A 50 5.11 0.55 -9.47
N PHE A 51 4.95 -0.70 -9.06
CA PHE A 51 3.64 -1.30 -8.78
C PHE A 51 2.87 -0.49 -7.72
N MET A 52 3.48 -0.20 -6.57
CA MET A 52 2.79 0.48 -5.47
C MET A 52 2.41 1.93 -5.81
N ASN A 53 3.29 2.66 -6.51
CA ASN A 53 3.11 4.09 -6.76
C ASN A 53 2.43 4.43 -8.10
N SER A 54 2.38 3.48 -9.05
CA SER A 54 1.77 3.69 -10.36
C SER A 54 0.43 2.97 -10.51
N THR A 55 0.13 2.02 -9.62
CA THR A 55 -1.21 1.42 -9.55
C THR A 55 -2.20 2.44 -9.03
N ARG A 56 -3.36 2.53 -9.68
CA ARG A 56 -4.47 3.36 -9.23
C ARG A 56 -5.32 2.57 -8.24
N TRP A 57 -5.15 2.87 -6.96
CA TRP A 57 -5.89 2.20 -5.88
C TRP A 57 -7.27 2.81 -5.65
N THR A 58 -7.44 4.09 -6.05
CA THR A 58 -8.66 4.86 -5.81
C THR A 58 -9.16 5.55 -7.09
N ASN A 59 -10.42 5.98 -7.09
CA ASN A 59 -11.06 6.51 -8.29
C ASN A 59 -10.83 8.02 -8.50
N GLU A 60 -10.04 8.69 -7.67
CA GLU A 60 -9.83 10.14 -7.77
C GLU A 60 -8.39 10.48 -8.19
N THR A 61 -8.16 11.76 -8.50
CA THR A 61 -6.85 12.28 -8.90
C THR A 61 -6.34 13.22 -7.83
N TYR A 62 -5.11 13.02 -7.38
CA TYR A 62 -4.52 13.77 -6.26
C TYR A 62 -3.28 14.52 -6.67
N LEU A 63 -3.06 15.63 -5.98
CA LEU A 63 -1.79 16.34 -6.02
C LEU A 63 -0.73 15.52 -5.26
N PRO A 64 0.57 15.62 -5.61
CA PRO A 64 1.62 14.85 -4.94
C PRO A 64 1.65 15.02 -3.41
N GLN A 65 1.35 16.22 -2.90
CA GLN A 65 1.30 16.52 -1.47
C GLN A 65 0.09 15.93 -0.72
N GLU A 66 -0.91 15.44 -1.44
CA GLU A 66 -2.10 14.79 -0.87
C GLU A 66 -1.94 13.27 -0.80
N ARG A 67 -0.79 12.75 -1.23
CA ARG A 67 -0.53 11.31 -1.19
C ARG A 67 -0.09 10.87 0.20
N ILE A 68 -0.54 9.70 0.61
CA ILE A 68 -0.18 9.09 1.90
C ILE A 68 1.28 8.65 1.84
N GLU A 69 2.10 9.13 2.78
CA GLU A 69 3.48 8.66 2.93
C GLU A 69 3.49 7.28 3.58
N CYS A 70 4.03 6.30 2.85
CA CYS A 70 4.19 4.93 3.31
C CYS A 70 5.62 4.42 3.08
N SER A 71 6.00 3.39 3.84
CA SER A 71 7.24 2.65 3.64
C SER A 71 7.00 1.16 3.80
N ILE A 72 7.56 0.38 2.87
CA ILE A 72 7.56 -1.07 2.90
C ILE A 72 9.02 -1.53 2.92
N LEU A 73 9.38 -2.27 3.96
CA LEU A 73 10.66 -2.94 4.09
C LEU A 73 10.42 -4.44 3.93
N ILE A 74 11.12 -5.07 2.98
CA ILE A 74 11.09 -6.52 2.80
C ILE A 74 12.47 -7.06 3.17
N ILE A 75 12.53 -7.98 4.13
CA ILE A 75 13.77 -8.62 4.55
C ILE A 75 13.79 -10.04 4.02
N ILE A 76 14.62 -10.30 3.02
CA ILE A 76 14.77 -11.62 2.41
C ILE A 76 15.61 -12.49 3.34
N SER A 77 15.00 -13.52 3.90
CA SER A 77 15.67 -14.45 4.81
C SER A 77 16.30 -15.62 4.08
N LYS A 78 15.62 -16.20 3.08
CA LYS A 78 16.09 -17.37 2.32
C LYS A 78 15.61 -17.38 0.88
N VAL A 79 16.39 -18.01 0.01
CA VAL A 79 15.97 -18.43 -1.34
C VAL A 79 15.59 -19.90 -1.26
N LEU A 80 14.33 -20.23 -1.54
CA LEU A 80 13.80 -21.58 -1.40
C LEU A 80 14.00 -22.40 -2.68
N ALA A 81 13.73 -21.78 -3.83
CA ALA A 81 13.88 -22.37 -5.16
C ALA A 81 14.16 -21.25 -6.19
N THR A 82 14.23 -21.62 -7.47
CA THR A 82 14.30 -20.63 -8.56
C THR A 82 13.11 -19.67 -8.47
N ASP A 83 13.39 -18.37 -8.42
CA ASP A 83 12.42 -17.28 -8.32
C ASP A 83 11.51 -17.33 -7.08
N GLU A 84 11.80 -18.16 -6.07
CA GLU A 84 10.98 -18.33 -4.87
C GLU A 84 11.74 -17.94 -3.60
N TYR A 85 11.16 -17.03 -2.83
CA TYR A 85 11.80 -16.35 -1.71
C TYR A 85 10.97 -16.46 -0.44
N GLN A 86 11.67 -16.62 0.68
CA GLN A 86 11.12 -16.46 2.02
C GLN A 86 11.64 -15.15 2.61
N ALA A 87 10.74 -14.38 3.20
CA ALA A 87 11.01 -13.05 3.70
C ALA A 87 10.08 -12.70 4.88
N SER A 88 10.38 -11.58 5.53
CA SER A 88 9.41 -10.82 6.33
C SER A 88 9.12 -9.49 5.66
N ILE A 89 7.96 -8.91 5.95
CA ILE A 89 7.52 -7.60 5.45
C ILE A 89 7.13 -6.71 6.61
N GLN A 90 7.63 -5.48 6.61
CA GLN A 90 7.22 -4.43 7.52
C GLN A 90 6.59 -3.29 6.72
N VAL A 91 5.39 -2.89 7.11
CA VAL A 91 4.61 -1.85 6.46
C VAL A 91 4.32 -0.74 7.45
N SER A 92 4.71 0.48 7.08
CA SER A 92 4.44 1.66 7.88
C SER A 92 3.82 2.76 7.04
N SER A 93 2.97 3.57 7.66
CA SER A 93 2.44 4.79 7.07
C SER A 93 2.35 5.90 8.10
N ARG A 94 2.45 7.13 7.65
CA ARG A 94 2.41 8.32 8.49
C ARG A 94 1.69 9.46 7.81
N ARG A 95 1.18 10.37 8.62
CA ARG A 95 0.48 11.57 8.14
C ARG A 95 1.00 12.84 8.82
N PRO A 96 1.02 13.98 8.12
CA PRO A 96 1.34 15.25 8.73
C PRO A 96 0.24 15.69 9.69
N VAL A 97 0.63 16.22 10.84
CA VAL A 97 -0.28 16.81 11.83
C VAL A 97 -0.64 18.23 11.38
N TYR A 98 -1.94 18.55 11.41
CA TYR A 98 -2.47 19.81 10.89
C TYR A 98 -1.75 21.04 11.48
N LYS A 99 -1.31 21.95 10.60
CA LYS A 99 -0.56 23.17 10.95
C LYS A 99 0.73 22.94 11.74
N SER A 100 1.38 21.80 11.54
CA SER A 100 2.69 21.52 12.13
C SER A 100 3.62 20.86 11.11
N GLY A 101 4.93 20.87 11.41
CA GLY A 101 5.92 20.08 10.68
C GLY A 101 6.08 18.66 11.20
N TYR A 102 5.20 18.20 12.11
CA TYR A 102 5.29 16.88 12.71
C TYR A 102 4.45 15.87 11.93
N TYR A 103 4.92 14.62 11.93
CA TYR A 103 4.19 13.47 11.40
C TYR A 103 3.78 12.55 12.55
N THR A 104 2.61 11.93 12.42
CA THR A 104 2.15 10.86 13.31
C THR A 104 2.09 9.54 12.54
N PRO A 105 2.56 8.42 13.13
CA PRO A 105 2.33 7.11 12.54
C PRO A 105 0.83 6.81 12.51
N VAL A 106 0.38 6.20 11.42
CA VAL A 106 -1.01 5.72 11.24
C VAL A 106 -1.05 4.21 11.27
N LEU A 107 -0.10 3.56 10.57
CA LEU A 107 0.06 2.12 10.52
C LEU A 107 1.52 1.76 10.78
N ASN A 108 1.75 0.68 11.53
CA ASN A 108 3.04 0.01 11.63
C ASN A 108 2.79 -1.46 11.93
N VAL A 109 2.96 -2.31 10.93
CA VAL A 109 2.69 -3.75 11.00
C VAL A 109 3.91 -4.50 10.49
N GLU A 110 4.21 -5.62 11.14
CA GLU A 110 5.22 -6.57 10.71
C GLU A 110 4.56 -7.94 10.51
N ASP A 111 4.89 -8.59 9.40
CA ASP A 111 4.54 -9.97 9.11
C ASP A 111 5.82 -10.76 8.83
N GLU A 112 6.07 -11.75 9.68
CA GLU A 112 7.26 -12.59 9.65
C GLU A 112 7.19 -13.67 8.55
N ASN A 113 6.01 -14.01 8.04
CA ASN A 113 5.78 -15.16 7.17
C ASN A 113 5.38 -14.73 5.76
N PHE A 114 6.33 -14.14 5.04
CA PHE A 114 6.12 -13.72 3.67
C PHE A 114 6.89 -14.60 2.66
N GLN A 115 6.18 -15.52 2.02
CA GLN A 115 6.73 -16.37 0.95
C GLN A 115 6.13 -15.98 -0.40
N PHE A 116 6.96 -15.70 -1.40
CA PHE A 116 6.49 -15.22 -2.68
C PHE A 116 7.38 -15.64 -3.84
N LYS A 117 6.83 -15.53 -5.06
CA LYS A 117 7.56 -15.76 -6.30
C LYS A 117 7.79 -14.45 -7.04
N PHE A 118 9.01 -14.25 -7.52
CA PHE A 118 9.38 -13.09 -8.31
C PHE A 118 10.26 -13.49 -9.49
N GLN A 119 9.74 -13.29 -10.69
CA GLN A 119 10.47 -13.53 -11.92
C GLN A 119 10.99 -12.20 -12.49
N GLN A 120 12.27 -12.15 -12.83
CA GLN A 120 12.85 -10.97 -13.47
C GLN A 120 12.15 -10.66 -14.79
N PHE A 121 12.01 -9.36 -15.08
CA PHE A 121 11.38 -8.82 -16.29
C PHE A 121 9.88 -9.11 -16.43
N SER A 122 9.27 -9.78 -15.47
CA SER A 122 7.81 -9.87 -15.39
C SER A 122 7.24 -8.56 -14.84
N GLN A 123 6.14 -8.10 -15.43
CA GLN A 123 5.40 -6.97 -14.87
C GLN A 123 4.54 -7.47 -13.71
N LEU A 124 4.58 -6.74 -12.59
CA LEU A 124 3.68 -6.99 -11.48
C LEU A 124 2.30 -6.47 -11.86
N GLU A 125 1.35 -7.39 -12.08
CA GLU A 125 -0.04 -7.07 -12.34
C GLU A 125 -0.91 -7.53 -11.18
N PHE A 126 -1.92 -6.72 -10.86
CA PHE A 126 -2.92 -7.02 -9.87
C PHE A 126 -4.30 -7.03 -10.51
N ASN A 127 -5.04 -8.11 -10.27
CA ASN A 127 -6.42 -8.23 -10.65
C ASN A 127 -7.22 -8.68 -9.44
N ILE A 128 -8.19 -7.87 -9.04
CA ILE A 128 -9.01 -8.14 -7.86
C ILE A 128 -9.84 -9.42 -7.96
N ASN A 129 -10.10 -9.90 -9.18
CA ASN A 129 -10.91 -11.10 -9.40
C ASN A 129 -10.09 -12.39 -9.53
N THR A 130 -8.77 -12.27 -9.67
CA THR A 130 -7.91 -13.43 -9.93
C THR A 130 -6.65 -13.40 -9.06
N PHE A 131 -6.53 -14.40 -8.20
CA PHE A 131 -5.29 -14.63 -7.46
C PHE A 131 -4.23 -15.20 -8.42
N GLN A 132 -3.24 -14.38 -8.76
CA GLN A 132 -2.16 -14.78 -9.67
C GLN A 132 -0.83 -14.99 -8.93
N ASN A 133 -0.41 -14.00 -8.14
CA ASN A 133 0.87 -14.03 -7.43
C ASN A 133 0.69 -13.55 -5.99
N ASN A 134 1.27 -14.27 -5.04
CA ASN A 134 1.22 -13.90 -3.62
C ASN A 134 1.90 -12.54 -3.37
N LEU A 135 2.96 -12.20 -4.11
CA LEU A 135 3.64 -10.90 -3.98
C LEU A 135 2.67 -9.74 -4.24
N THR A 136 1.96 -9.78 -5.37
CA THR A 136 1.05 -8.68 -5.74
C THR A 136 -0.20 -8.67 -4.86
N ALA A 137 -0.69 -9.84 -4.44
CA ALA A 137 -1.82 -9.94 -3.52
C ALA A 137 -1.50 -9.32 -2.15
N VAL A 138 -0.36 -9.65 -1.54
CA VAL A 138 0.05 -9.10 -0.23
C VAL A 138 0.31 -7.59 -0.32
N LEU A 139 0.97 -7.13 -1.40
CA LEU A 139 1.19 -5.71 -1.61
C LEU A 139 -0.13 -4.93 -1.79
N ALA A 140 -1.07 -5.48 -2.56
CA ALA A 140 -2.40 -4.89 -2.75
C ALA A 140 -3.22 -4.89 -1.45
N TYR A 141 -3.15 -5.96 -0.67
CA TYR A 141 -3.73 -6.03 0.67
C TYR A 141 -3.24 -4.85 1.52
N TYR A 142 -1.93 -4.68 1.66
CA TYR A 142 -1.38 -3.59 2.46
C TYR A 142 -1.67 -2.20 1.88
N ALA A 143 -1.74 -2.05 0.55
CA ALA A 143 -2.19 -0.80 -0.07
C ALA A 143 -3.59 -0.42 0.41
N TYR A 144 -4.54 -1.36 0.41
CA TYR A 144 -5.90 -1.12 0.89
C TYR A 144 -5.97 -0.93 2.41
N VAL A 145 -5.16 -1.64 3.19
CA VAL A 145 -5.07 -1.43 4.65
C VAL A 145 -4.57 -0.03 4.99
N ILE A 146 -3.56 0.49 4.28
CA ILE A 146 -3.06 1.86 4.45
C ILE A 146 -4.16 2.87 4.14
N LEU A 147 -4.83 2.71 3.00
CA LEU A 147 -5.94 3.60 2.59
C LEU A 147 -7.08 3.58 3.60
N ALA A 148 -7.44 2.39 4.10
CA ALA A 148 -8.49 2.22 5.08
C ALA A 148 -8.14 2.90 6.40
N SER A 149 -6.93 2.66 6.91
CA SER A 149 -6.44 3.21 8.17
C SER A 149 -6.32 4.73 8.12
N ASP A 150 -5.85 5.29 7.00
CA ASP A 150 -5.82 6.74 6.80
C ASP A 150 -7.24 7.33 6.77
N SER A 151 -8.14 6.71 6.01
CA SER A 151 -9.53 7.18 5.91
C SER A 151 -10.26 7.15 7.25
N ASP A 152 -10.09 6.10 8.05
CA ASP A 152 -10.68 5.96 9.38
C ASP A 152 -10.13 7.01 10.38
N SER A 153 -8.91 7.51 10.15
CA SER A 153 -8.33 8.54 10.99
C SER A 153 -8.93 9.94 10.76
N PHE A 154 -9.60 10.17 9.62
CA PHE A 154 -10.32 11.42 9.34
C PHE A 154 -11.82 11.35 9.67
N ALA A 155 -12.43 10.16 9.54
CA ALA A 155 -13.85 9.96 9.78
C ALA A 155 -14.11 8.56 10.33
N SER A 156 -15.00 8.45 11.32
CA SER A 156 -15.43 7.16 11.83
C SER A 156 -15.99 6.30 10.68
N MET A 157 -15.45 5.09 10.52
CA MET A 157 -15.81 4.13 9.46
C MET A 157 -15.53 4.62 8.02
N GLY A 158 -14.70 5.65 7.84
CA GLY A 158 -14.31 6.16 6.51
C GLY A 158 -13.56 5.13 5.66
N GLY A 159 -12.85 4.20 6.29
CA GLY A 159 -12.07 3.14 5.64
C GLY A 159 -12.86 1.90 5.26
N THR A 160 -14.15 1.79 5.61
CA THR A 160 -14.95 0.55 5.46
C THR A 160 -14.88 -0.05 4.06
N GLY A 161 -14.96 0.78 3.01
CA GLY A 161 -14.90 0.29 1.62
C GLY A 161 -13.52 -0.29 1.25
N TYR A 162 -12.44 0.25 1.82
CA TYR A 162 -11.08 -0.25 1.62
C TYR A 162 -10.82 -1.52 2.43
N TRP A 163 -11.33 -1.61 3.67
CA TRP A 163 -11.29 -2.83 4.46
C TRP A 163 -11.99 -4.00 3.74
N GLN A 164 -13.14 -3.75 3.10
CA GLN A 164 -13.83 -4.76 2.31
C GLN A 164 -13.03 -5.23 1.10
N LYS A 165 -12.31 -4.33 0.42
CA LYS A 165 -11.41 -4.71 -0.69
C LYS A 165 -10.20 -5.49 -0.21
N ALA A 166 -9.66 -5.16 0.97
CA ALA A 166 -8.56 -5.92 1.56
C ALA A 166 -8.96 -7.34 1.99
N GLN A 167 -10.25 -7.61 2.21
CA GLN A 167 -10.76 -8.93 2.61
C GLN A 167 -11.09 -9.86 1.42
N GLN A 168 -11.07 -9.35 0.18
CA GLN A 168 -11.36 -10.11 -1.04
C GLN A 168 -10.11 -10.84 -1.52
#